data_AF-A0A8S9G5P4-F1
#
_entry.id   AF-A0A8S9G5P4-F1
#
_cell.length_a   1.000
_cell.length_b   1.000
_cell.length_c   1.000
_cell.angle_alpha   90.00
_cell.angle_beta   90.00
_cell.angle_gamma   90.00
#
_symmetry.space_group_name_H-M   'P 1'
#
loop_
_entity.id
_entity.type
_entity.pdbx_description
1 polymer ?
#
loop_
_entity_poly.entity_id
_entity_poly.type
_entity_poly.pdbx_seq_one_letter_code
_entity_poly.pdbx_strand_id
1 'polypeptide(L)'
;MCEKAHLEQNVAALEKEKAELEGERDAVVETLVKERQRLRDSRIREVTRERVKVQTAMADKSTRCFGPVRDHLARLDAFEKAKSLYGQASGTRKCLEVIRDNGTEIPQDMIDIFAEQEKLHEAEVARLRLDPLSETDLTLAPVNLPSRFVSEEFMEMFDPYGSNVGLIGSESASQLITSREVGED
;
A
#
# COMPACT_ATOMS: atom_id res chain seq x y z
N MET A 1 63.18 37.19 -40.36
CA MET A 1 62.32 36.28 -41.15
C MET A 1 62.22 34.87 -40.57
N CYS A 2 63.21 34.34 -39.82
CA CYS A 2 63.11 33.02 -39.18
C CYS A 2 62.10 32.93 -38.02
N GLU A 3 61.97 33.96 -37.18
CA GLU A 3 61.07 33.89 -36.00
C GLU A 3 59.58 33.84 -36.38
N LYS A 4 59.17 34.60 -37.40
CA LYS A 4 57.78 34.61 -37.87
C LYS A 4 57.35 33.23 -38.37
N ALA A 5 58.19 32.55 -39.16
CA ALA A 5 57.92 31.21 -39.66
C ALA A 5 57.88 30.16 -38.53
N HIS A 6 58.74 30.30 -37.52
CA HIS A 6 58.72 29.43 -36.33
C HIS A 6 57.44 29.62 -35.49
N LEU A 7 56.96 30.86 -35.35
CA LEU A 7 55.71 31.14 -34.66
C LEU A 7 54.51 30.57 -35.42
N GLU A 8 54.47 30.71 -36.75
CA GLU A 8 53.41 30.14 -37.60
C GLU A 8 53.37 28.60 -37.51
N GLN A 9 54.53 27.93 -37.48
CA GLN A 9 54.61 26.48 -37.29
C GLN A 9 54.10 26.04 -35.90
N ASN A 10 54.43 26.80 -34.85
CA ASN A 10 53.94 26.52 -33.49
C ASN A 10 52.43 26.71 -33.37
N VAL A 11 51.86 27.75 -34.00
CA VAL A 11 50.41 27.98 -34.02
C VAL A 11 49.70 26.79 -34.68
N ALA A 12 50.18 26.35 -35.85
CA ALA A 12 49.60 25.20 -36.53
C ALA A 12 49.68 23.90 -35.72
N ALA A 13 50.78 23.70 -34.98
CA ALA A 13 50.94 22.54 -34.10
C ALA A 13 49.95 22.58 -32.91
N LEU A 14 49.80 23.75 -32.28
CA LEU A 14 48.86 23.94 -31.16
C LEU A 14 47.40 23.83 -31.60
N GLU A 15 47.04 24.32 -32.78
CA GLU A 15 45.70 24.18 -33.35
C GLU A 15 45.35 22.71 -33.60
N LYS A 16 46.32 21.93 -34.09
CA LYS A 16 46.16 20.48 -34.27
C LYS A 16 45.98 19.76 -32.94
N GLU A 17 46.84 20.03 -31.96
CA GLU A 17 46.74 19.42 -30.63
C GLU A 17 45.42 19.79 -29.95
N LYS A 18 44.98 21.03 -30.07
CA LYS A 18 43.68 21.48 -29.56
C LYS A 18 42.52 20.69 -30.19
N ALA A 19 42.54 20.50 -31.51
CA ALA A 19 41.50 19.75 -32.21
C ALA A 19 41.48 18.26 -31.79
N GLU A 20 42.65 17.66 -31.58
CA GLU A 20 42.77 16.28 -31.06
C GLU A 20 42.21 16.18 -29.63
N LEU A 21 42.58 17.10 -28.74
CA LEU A 21 42.07 17.15 -27.36
C LEU A 21 40.57 17.40 -27.29
N GLU A 22 40.02 18.26 -28.16
CA GLU A 22 38.58 18.49 -28.26
C GLU A 22 37.85 17.21 -28.71
N GLY A 23 38.40 16.49 -29.70
CA GLY A 23 37.86 15.21 -30.15
C GLY A 23 37.90 14.12 -29.07
N GLU A 24 38.99 14.01 -28.32
CA GLU A 24 39.12 13.09 -27.18
C GLU A 24 38.13 13.43 -26.06
N ARG A 25 38.02 14.72 -25.71
CA ARG A 25 37.05 15.20 -24.72
C ARG A 25 35.63 14.83 -25.13
N ASP A 26 35.25 15.09 -26.38
CA ASP A 26 33.90 14.84 -26.86
C ASP A 26 33.57 13.34 -26.87
N ALA A 27 34.53 12.49 -27.26
CA ALA A 27 34.40 11.05 -27.17
C ALA A 27 34.22 10.58 -25.71
N VAL A 28 35.02 11.11 -24.77
CA VAL A 28 34.88 10.80 -23.34
C VAL A 28 33.52 11.26 -22.81
N VAL A 29 33.08 12.47 -23.14
CA VAL A 29 31.76 12.98 -22.73
C VAL A 29 30.64 12.09 -23.27
N GLU A 30 30.72 11.64 -24.53
CA GLU A 30 29.73 10.74 -25.11
C GLU A 30 29.66 9.41 -24.34
N THR A 31 30.80 8.82 -23.98
CA THR A 31 30.84 7.59 -23.17
C THR A 31 30.24 7.81 -21.78
N LEU A 32 30.55 8.92 -21.12
CA LEU A 32 30.00 9.26 -19.80
C LEU A 32 28.49 9.48 -19.85
N VAL A 33 27.96 10.11 -20.90
CA VAL A 33 26.51 10.31 -21.08
C VAL A 33 25.81 8.96 -21.24
N LYS A 34 26.36 8.07 -22.08
CA LYS A 34 25.82 6.71 -22.26
C LYS A 34 25.85 5.91 -20.96
N GLU A 35 26.95 5.97 -20.22
CA GLU A 35 27.08 5.24 -18.95
C GLU A 35 26.15 5.80 -17.87
N ARG A 36 26.03 7.13 -17.76
CA ARG A 36 25.06 7.77 -16.86
C ARG A 36 23.63 7.33 -17.19
N GLN A 37 23.27 7.25 -18.48
CA GLN A 37 21.95 6.77 -18.87
C GLN A 37 21.75 5.30 -18.49
N ARG A 38 22.73 4.44 -18.77
CA ARG A 38 22.70 3.02 -18.41
C ARG A 38 22.50 2.82 -16.91
N LEU A 39 23.22 3.58 -16.08
CA LEU A 39 23.10 3.53 -14.62
C LEU A 39 21.72 4.01 -14.14
N ARG A 40 21.19 5.09 -14.72
CA ARG A 40 19.82 5.56 -14.44
C ARG A 40 18.79 4.48 -14.77
N ASP A 41 18.86 3.90 -15.96
CA ASP A 41 17.92 2.86 -16.41
C ASP A 41 18.04 1.57 -15.57
N SER A 42 19.25 1.23 -15.12
CA SER A 42 19.48 0.12 -14.20
C SER A 42 18.81 0.40 -12.85
N ARG A 43 19.06 1.57 -12.26
CA ARG A 43 18.49 1.95 -10.97
C ARG A 43 16.96 2.01 -11.01
N ILE A 44 16.39 2.57 -12.07
CA ILE A 44 14.92 2.63 -12.25
C ILE A 44 14.33 1.22 -12.26
N ARG A 45 14.91 0.29 -13.02
CA ARG A 45 14.44 -1.11 -13.07
C ARG A 45 14.50 -1.79 -11.71
N GLU A 46 15.59 -1.61 -10.99
CA GLU A 46 15.78 -2.20 -9.67
C GLU A 46 14.79 -1.66 -8.64
N VAL A 47 14.66 -0.34 -8.54
CA VAL A 47 13.71 0.32 -7.62
C VAL A 47 12.29 -0.10 -7.96
N THR A 48 11.94 -0.19 -9.26
CA THR A 48 10.61 -0.64 -9.69
C THR A 48 10.33 -2.06 -9.24
N ARG A 49 11.30 -2.97 -9.41
CA ARG A 49 11.16 -4.38 -8.98
C ARG A 49 10.95 -4.49 -7.46
N GLU A 50 11.73 -3.75 -6.67
CA GLU A 50 11.57 -3.76 -5.21
C GLU A 50 10.24 -3.14 -4.78
N ARG A 51 9.79 -2.05 -5.42
CA ARG A 51 8.46 -1.46 -5.15
C ARG A 51 7.34 -2.46 -5.44
N VAL A 52 7.40 -3.17 -6.57
CA VAL A 52 6.42 -4.21 -6.90
C VAL A 52 6.43 -5.30 -5.84
N LYS A 53 7.60 -5.81 -5.44
CA LYS A 53 7.73 -6.83 -4.39
C LYS A 53 7.11 -6.38 -3.07
N VAL A 54 7.41 -5.15 -2.62
CA VAL A 54 6.84 -4.57 -1.39
C VAL A 54 5.33 -4.41 -1.51
N GLN A 55 4.85 -3.85 -2.62
CA GLN A 55 3.42 -3.61 -2.82
C GLN A 55 2.63 -4.93 -2.86
N THR A 56 3.15 -5.97 -3.50
CA THR A 56 2.55 -7.31 -3.50
C THR A 56 2.47 -7.87 -2.08
N ALA A 57 3.57 -7.84 -1.31
CA ALA A 57 3.56 -8.34 0.06
C ALA A 57 2.62 -7.54 0.99
N MET A 58 2.54 -6.21 0.80
CA MET A 58 1.58 -5.37 1.50
C MET A 58 0.13 -5.73 1.16
N ALA A 59 -0.17 -5.99 -0.11
CA ALA A 59 -1.50 -6.42 -0.54
C ALA A 59 -1.86 -7.79 0.05
N ASP A 60 -0.95 -8.76 0.01
CA ASP A 60 -1.14 -10.09 0.59
C ASP A 60 -1.39 -10.02 2.10
N LYS A 61 -0.57 -9.21 2.80
CA LYS A 61 -0.74 -8.98 4.23
C LYS A 61 -2.07 -8.32 4.55
N SER A 62 -2.45 -7.28 3.80
CA SER A 62 -3.72 -6.60 3.97
C SER A 62 -4.90 -7.57 3.79
N THR A 63 -4.89 -8.37 2.73
CA THR A 63 -5.92 -9.40 2.51
C THR A 63 -5.97 -10.40 3.66
N ARG A 64 -4.82 -10.84 4.17
CA ARG A 64 -4.77 -11.80 5.28
C ARG A 64 -5.29 -11.21 6.59
N CYS A 65 -4.91 -9.98 6.93
CA CYS A 65 -5.33 -9.33 8.18
C CYS A 65 -6.79 -8.88 8.13
N PHE A 66 -7.24 -8.28 7.03
CA PHE A 66 -8.58 -7.70 6.94
C PHE A 66 -9.63 -8.64 6.33
N GLY A 67 -9.23 -9.73 5.67
CA GLY A 67 -10.15 -10.74 5.14
C GLY A 67 -11.08 -11.29 6.22
N PRO A 68 -10.55 -11.85 7.33
CA PRO A 68 -11.38 -12.36 8.42
C PRO A 68 -12.30 -11.30 9.03
N VAL A 69 -11.81 -10.06 9.19
CA VAL A 69 -12.61 -8.94 9.71
C VAL A 69 -13.76 -8.60 8.76
N ARG A 70 -13.50 -8.54 7.45
CA ARG A 70 -14.54 -8.27 6.45
C ARG A 70 -15.59 -9.38 6.42
N ASP A 71 -15.17 -10.64 6.47
CA ASP A 71 -16.07 -11.78 6.49
C ASP A 71 -16.91 -11.80 7.76
N HIS A 72 -16.31 -11.48 8.91
CA HIS A 72 -17.02 -11.35 10.17
C HIS A 72 -18.08 -10.24 10.12
N LEU A 73 -17.73 -9.05 9.59
CA LEU A 73 -18.67 -7.95 9.43
C LEU A 73 -19.83 -8.30 8.48
N ALA A 74 -19.56 -8.99 7.37
CA ALA A 74 -20.60 -9.43 6.44
C ALA A 74 -21.57 -10.44 7.09
N ARG A 75 -21.03 -11.36 7.90
CA ARG A 75 -21.84 -12.30 8.68
C ARG A 75 -22.63 -11.59 9.78
N LEU A 76 -22.05 -10.58 10.42
CA LEU A 76 -22.70 -9.79 11.47
C LEU A 76 -23.92 -9.04 10.91
N ASP A 77 -23.80 -8.43 9.74
CA ASP A 77 -24.92 -7.79 9.04
C ASP A 77 -26.08 -8.77 8.78
N ALA A 78 -25.76 -10.01 8.33
CA ALA A 78 -26.78 -11.05 8.15
C ALA A 78 -27.43 -11.46 9.48
N PHE A 79 -26.63 -11.62 10.54
CA PHE A 79 -27.12 -11.94 11.88
C PHE A 79 -28.04 -10.84 12.44
N GLU A 80 -27.65 -9.58 12.29
CA GLU A 80 -28.46 -8.43 12.74
C GLU A 80 -29.78 -8.33 11.98
N LYS A 81 -29.78 -8.58 10.66
CA LYS A 81 -31.01 -8.66 9.87
C LYS A 81 -31.94 -9.76 10.37
N ALA A 82 -31.41 -10.97 10.61
CA ALA A 82 -32.21 -12.07 11.16
C ALA A 82 -32.78 -11.73 12.54
N LYS A 83 -31.98 -11.09 13.40
CA LYS A 83 -32.41 -10.66 14.74
C LYS A 83 -33.49 -9.59 14.69
N SER A 84 -33.39 -8.66 13.74
CA SER A 84 -34.43 -7.64 13.50
C SER A 84 -35.75 -8.28 13.08
N LEU A 85 -35.72 -9.22 12.13
CA LEU A 85 -36.92 -9.94 11.69
C LEU A 85 -37.54 -10.79 12.80
N TYR A 86 -36.72 -11.48 13.58
CA TYR A 86 -37.17 -12.20 14.78
C TYR A 86 -37.88 -11.25 15.75
N GLY A 87 -37.26 -10.10 16.07
CA GLY A 87 -37.86 -9.10 16.96
C GLY A 87 -39.17 -8.51 16.43
N GLN A 88 -39.27 -8.30 15.12
CA GLN A 88 -40.50 -7.84 14.46
C GLN A 88 -41.62 -8.89 14.55
N ALA A 89 -41.33 -10.15 14.22
CA ALA A 89 -42.32 -11.23 14.28
C ALA A 89 -42.79 -11.48 15.72
N SER A 90 -41.85 -11.63 16.66
CA SER A 90 -42.14 -11.83 18.08
C SER A 90 -42.91 -10.65 18.68
N GLY A 91 -42.48 -9.41 18.40
CA GLY A 91 -43.14 -8.20 18.86
C GLY A 91 -44.56 -8.06 18.30
N THR A 92 -44.74 -8.31 16.99
CA THR A 92 -46.05 -8.22 16.33
C THR A 92 -47.01 -9.27 16.85
N ARG A 93 -46.57 -10.54 16.96
CA ARG A 93 -47.37 -11.62 17.55
C ARG A 93 -47.88 -11.22 18.93
N LYS A 94 -46.97 -10.75 19.79
CA LYS A 94 -47.31 -10.36 21.17
C LYS A 94 -48.29 -9.19 21.22
N CYS A 95 -48.15 -8.21 20.33
CA CYS A 95 -49.12 -7.12 20.20
C CYS A 95 -50.50 -7.62 19.77
N LEU A 96 -50.58 -8.52 18.78
CA LEU A 96 -51.83 -9.12 18.31
C LEU A 96 -52.53 -9.93 19.41
N GLU A 97 -51.76 -10.71 20.18
CA GLU A 97 -52.27 -11.44 21.34
C GLU A 97 -52.88 -10.49 22.38
N VAL A 98 -52.18 -9.41 22.74
CA VAL A 98 -52.70 -8.40 23.69
C VAL A 98 -53.96 -7.72 23.16
N ILE A 99 -54.02 -7.38 21.87
CA ILE A 99 -55.21 -6.77 21.26
C ILE A 99 -56.40 -7.72 21.30
N ARG A 100 -56.18 -9.00 20.98
CA ARG A 100 -57.18 -10.05 21.06
C ARG A 100 -57.69 -10.22 22.49
N ASP A 101 -56.77 -10.30 23.45
CA ASP A 101 -57.08 -10.49 24.86
C ASP A 101 -57.84 -9.28 25.46
N ASN A 102 -57.67 -8.09 24.88
CA ASN A 102 -58.43 -6.88 25.19
C ASN A 102 -59.84 -6.83 24.54
N GLY A 103 -60.28 -7.89 23.87
CA GLY A 103 -61.65 -8.05 23.35
C GLY A 103 -61.86 -7.65 21.90
N THR A 104 -60.79 -7.41 21.12
CA THR A 104 -60.89 -7.24 19.66
C THR A 104 -60.87 -8.60 18.98
N GLU A 105 -61.75 -8.84 18.01
CA GLU A 105 -61.69 -10.06 17.19
C GLU A 105 -60.47 -10.04 16.26
N ILE A 106 -59.41 -10.76 16.65
CA ILE A 106 -58.24 -11.05 15.81
C ILE A 106 -58.28 -12.55 15.45
N PRO A 107 -58.28 -12.91 14.15
CA PRO A 107 -58.21 -14.31 13.73
C PRO A 107 -56.96 -15.01 14.25
N GLN A 108 -57.11 -16.24 14.77
CA GLN A 108 -55.99 -17.02 15.27
C GLN A 108 -54.95 -17.29 14.19
N ASP A 109 -55.40 -17.57 12.95
CA ASP A 109 -54.54 -17.77 11.78
C ASP A 109 -53.55 -16.60 11.58
N MET A 110 -53.95 -15.36 11.91
CA MET A 110 -53.07 -14.19 11.80
C MET A 110 -51.95 -14.23 12.85
N ILE A 111 -52.25 -14.66 14.07
CA ILE A 111 -51.28 -14.82 15.16
C ILE A 111 -50.32 -15.97 14.85
N ASP A 112 -50.86 -17.07 14.32
CA ASP A 112 -50.09 -18.27 13.97
C ASP A 112 -49.07 -17.99 12.85
N ILE A 113 -49.39 -17.13 11.87
CA ILE A 113 -48.43 -16.68 10.86
C ILE A 113 -47.18 -16.07 11.52
N PHE A 114 -47.37 -15.17 12.50
CA PHE A 114 -46.24 -14.54 13.18
C PHE A 114 -45.53 -15.48 14.16
N ALA A 115 -46.23 -16.47 14.72
CA ALA A 115 -45.62 -17.51 15.55
C ALA A 115 -44.67 -18.40 14.71
N GLU A 116 -45.08 -18.80 13.51
CA GLU A 116 -44.22 -19.54 12.60
C GLU A 116 -43.05 -18.69 12.11
N GLN A 117 -43.27 -17.41 11.77
CA GLN A 117 -42.18 -16.49 11.42
C GLN A 117 -41.19 -16.28 12.56
N GLU A 118 -41.67 -16.12 13.81
CA GLU A 118 -40.82 -16.00 15.00
C GLU A 118 -39.90 -17.22 15.11
N LYS A 119 -40.46 -18.43 15.02
CA LYS A 119 -39.70 -19.68 15.11
C LYS A 119 -38.69 -19.86 13.98
N LEU A 120 -39.07 -19.49 12.76
CA LEU A 120 -38.17 -19.54 11.59
C LEU A 120 -36.97 -18.59 11.77
N HIS A 121 -37.23 -17.34 12.18
CA HIS A 121 -36.17 -16.35 12.38
C HIS A 121 -35.34 -16.63 13.63
N GLU A 122 -35.92 -17.20 14.68
CA GLU A 122 -35.17 -17.65 15.86
C GLU A 122 -34.15 -18.73 15.48
N ALA A 123 -34.56 -19.72 14.70
CA ALA A 123 -33.66 -20.76 14.20
C ALA A 123 -32.54 -20.18 13.33
N GLU A 124 -32.86 -19.19 12.48
CA GLU A 124 -31.87 -18.52 11.64
C GLU A 124 -30.88 -17.67 12.47
N VAL A 125 -31.35 -16.97 13.50
CA VAL A 125 -30.49 -16.25 14.46
C VAL A 125 -29.54 -17.21 15.17
N ALA A 126 -30.04 -18.38 15.62
CA ALA A 126 -29.22 -19.39 16.25
C ALA A 126 -28.15 -19.95 15.29
N ARG A 127 -28.50 -20.15 14.00
CA ARG A 127 -27.59 -20.62 12.96
C ARG A 127 -26.51 -19.59 12.61
N LEU A 128 -26.86 -18.31 12.62
CA LEU A 128 -25.96 -17.20 12.25
C LEU A 128 -25.13 -16.68 13.43
N ARG A 129 -25.25 -17.27 14.62
CA ARG A 129 -24.49 -16.84 15.80
C ARG A 129 -22.99 -16.82 15.50
N LEU A 130 -22.34 -15.72 15.86
CA LEU A 130 -20.94 -15.48 15.55
C LEU A 130 -20.09 -15.52 16.81
N ASP A 131 -18.92 -16.14 16.67
CA ASP A 131 -17.87 -16.04 17.67
C ASP A 131 -17.15 -14.69 17.54
N PRO A 132 -16.63 -14.14 18.65
CA PRO A 132 -15.79 -12.95 18.60
C PRO A 132 -14.57 -13.16 17.69
N LEU A 133 -14.11 -12.08 17.05
CA LEU A 133 -12.84 -12.08 16.34
C LEU A 133 -11.68 -12.42 17.30
N SER A 134 -10.71 -13.19 16.80
CA SER A 134 -9.52 -13.51 17.58
C SER A 134 -8.60 -12.29 17.65
N GLU A 135 -7.92 -12.08 18.78
CA GLU A 135 -6.88 -11.04 18.88
C GLU A 135 -5.78 -11.23 17.83
N THR A 136 -5.50 -12.48 17.46
CA THR A 136 -4.54 -12.81 16.40
C THR A 136 -4.92 -12.20 15.05
N ASP A 137 -6.22 -12.10 14.76
CA ASP A 137 -6.73 -11.52 13.51
C ASP A 137 -6.52 -9.99 13.47
N LEU A 138 -6.34 -9.38 14.65
CA LEU A 138 -6.11 -7.95 14.82
C LEU A 138 -4.62 -7.58 14.88
N THR A 139 -3.71 -8.57 14.90
CA THR A 139 -2.27 -8.30 14.97
C THR A 139 -1.74 -7.71 13.66
N LEU A 140 -1.34 -6.44 13.71
CA LEU A 140 -0.69 -5.75 12.60
C LEU A 140 0.82 -5.69 12.85
N ALA A 141 1.58 -6.50 12.11
CA ALA A 141 3.03 -6.36 12.06
C ALA A 141 3.44 -5.48 10.86
N PRO A 142 4.64 -4.87 10.85
CA PRO A 142 5.23 -4.27 9.66
C PRO A 142 5.48 -5.32 8.56
N VAL A 143 5.58 -4.87 7.31
CA VAL A 143 6.05 -5.73 6.21
C VAL A 143 7.58 -5.73 6.25
N ASN A 144 8.16 -6.83 6.72
CA ASN A 144 9.60 -7.07 6.66
C ASN A 144 9.92 -7.99 5.49
N LEU A 145 10.64 -7.45 4.51
CA LEU A 145 11.10 -8.19 3.34
C LEU A 145 12.61 -8.08 3.22
N PRO A 146 13.32 -9.17 2.96
CA PRO A 146 14.74 -9.09 2.66
C PRO A 146 14.93 -8.28 1.38
N SER A 147 15.81 -7.28 1.42
CA SER A 147 16.18 -6.49 0.25
C SER A 147 17.69 -6.33 0.21
N ARG A 148 18.28 -6.57 -0.95
CA ARG A 148 19.72 -6.36 -1.17
C ARG A 148 20.14 -4.88 -1.16
N PHE A 149 19.17 -3.97 -1.14
CA PHE A 149 19.39 -2.52 -1.15
C PHE A 149 19.19 -1.89 0.22
N VAL A 150 18.71 -2.67 1.19
CA VAL A 150 18.49 -2.24 2.56
C VAL A 150 19.55 -2.91 3.42
N SER A 151 20.31 -2.13 4.16
CA SER A 151 21.27 -2.67 5.13
C SER A 151 20.51 -3.15 6.36
N GLU A 152 20.75 -4.39 6.79
CA GLU A 152 20.15 -4.96 8.01
C GLU A 152 20.57 -4.18 9.26
N GLU A 153 21.79 -3.65 9.29
CA GLU A 153 22.29 -2.79 10.39
C GLU A 153 21.47 -1.50 10.54
N PHE A 154 21.01 -0.93 9.42
CA PHE A 154 20.12 0.24 9.45
C PHE A 154 18.68 -0.12 9.83
N MET A 155 18.26 -1.36 9.57
CA MET A 155 16.93 -1.84 9.97
C MET A 155 16.83 -2.04 11.48
N GLU A 156 17.91 -2.37 12.17
CA GLU A 156 17.93 -2.49 13.64
C GLU A 156 17.69 -1.15 14.34
N MET A 157 18.11 -0.04 13.72
CA MET A 157 17.89 1.32 14.24
C MET A 157 16.50 1.86 13.91
N PHE A 158 15.77 1.21 13.01
CA PHE A 158 14.45 1.66 12.57
C PHE A 158 13.40 1.28 13.61
N ASP A 159 12.66 2.28 14.10
CA ASP A 159 11.48 2.04 14.93
C ASP A 159 10.25 1.85 14.03
N PRO A 160 9.71 0.63 13.93
CA PRO A 160 8.55 0.38 13.09
C PRO A 160 7.24 0.98 13.61
N TYR A 161 7.20 1.39 14.88
CA TYR A 161 5.99 1.88 15.56
C TYR A 161 6.13 3.31 16.11
N GLY A 162 7.32 3.91 16.05
CA GLY A 162 7.62 5.23 16.58
C GLY A 162 8.36 6.15 15.61
N SER A 163 9.11 7.11 16.16
CA SER A 163 9.71 8.21 15.39
C SER A 163 11.10 7.82 14.86
N ASN A 164 11.25 7.91 13.54
CA ASN A 164 12.52 7.70 12.83
C ASN A 164 13.27 9.01 12.53
N VAL A 165 12.88 10.11 13.19
CA VAL A 165 13.49 11.44 13.00
C VAL A 165 14.94 11.41 13.47
N GLY A 166 15.86 11.79 12.59
CA GLY A 166 17.30 11.81 12.86
C GLY A 166 18.08 10.60 12.33
N LEU A 167 17.39 9.54 11.85
CA LEU A 167 18.07 8.42 11.17
C LEU A 167 18.71 8.82 9.84
N ILE A 168 18.18 9.86 9.19
CA ILE A 168 18.78 10.47 8.00
C ILE A 168 19.33 11.84 8.41
N GLY A 169 20.66 11.98 8.38
CA GLY A 169 21.33 13.26 8.61
C GLY A 169 21.00 14.28 7.53
N SER A 170 21.08 15.57 7.87
CA SER A 170 20.80 16.67 6.93
C SER A 170 21.66 16.60 5.68
N GLU A 171 22.91 16.18 5.81
CA GLU A 171 23.85 16.00 4.70
C GLU A 171 23.40 14.88 3.74
N SER A 172 23.04 13.71 4.27
CA SER A 172 22.53 12.59 3.47
C SER A 172 21.22 12.96 2.77
N ALA A 173 20.35 13.73 3.44
CA ALA A 173 19.12 14.23 2.84
C ALA A 173 19.40 15.21 1.69
N SER A 174 20.40 16.10 1.81
CA SER A 174 20.79 17.04 0.75
C SER A 174 21.29 16.33 -0.50
N GLN A 175 22.03 15.22 -0.37
CA GLN A 175 22.53 14.44 -1.50
C GLN A 175 21.43 13.72 -2.31
N LEU A 176 20.26 13.47 -1.70
CA LEU A 176 19.11 12.91 -2.40
C LEU A 176 18.43 13.93 -3.32
N ILE A 177 18.52 15.23 -2.99
CA ILE A 177 17.84 16.32 -3.70
C ILE A 177 18.62 16.74 -4.97
N THR A 178 19.95 16.61 -4.96
CA THR A 178 20.83 17.04 -6.06
C THR A 178 20.74 16.18 -7.33
N SER A 179 19.96 15.10 -7.33
CA SER A 179 19.67 14.31 -8.54
C SER A 179 18.51 14.87 -9.38
N ARG A 180 17.84 15.94 -8.93
CA ARG A 180 16.84 16.66 -9.73
C ARG A 180 17.57 17.53 -10.75
N GLU A 181 17.30 17.24 -12.02
CA GLU A 181 17.81 17.92 -13.21
C GLU A 181 17.83 19.43 -13.03
N VAL A 182 19.03 20.02 -13.10
CA VAL A 182 19.18 21.38 -13.63
C VAL A 182 18.84 21.26 -15.11
N GLY A 183 17.56 21.44 -15.44
CA GLY A 183 17.15 21.79 -16.79
C GLY A 183 17.63 23.21 -17.05
N GLU A 184 18.45 23.36 -18.08
CA GLU A 184 18.93 24.64 -18.59
C GLU A 184 17.73 25.45 -19.14
N ASP A 185 17.62 26.71 -18.73
CA ASP A 185 16.82 27.75 -19.38
C ASP A 185 17.52 28.25 -20.65
#